data_AF-A0A945N1L2-F1
#
_entry.id   AF-A0A945N1L2-F1
#
_cell.length_a   1.000
_cell.length_b   1.000
_cell.length_c   1.000
_cell.angle_alpha   90.00
_cell.angle_beta   90.00
_cell.angle_gamma   90.00
#
_symmetry.space_group_name_H-M   'P 1'
#
loop_
_entity.id
_entity.type
_entity.pdbx_description
1 polymer ?
#
loop_
_entity_poly.entity_id
_entity_poly.type
_entity_poly.pdbx_seq_one_letter_code
_entity_poly.pdbx_strand_id
1 'polypeptide(L)' 'MQRFVTAVFSHETNTFSSIPTPLKSFGRFSGGNGPVSGDAAISAYRGTNMPVAAYIDLAEEAGAELNF' A
#
# COMPACT_ATOMS: atom_id res chain seq x y z
N MET A 1 2.52 -21.19 10.49
CA MET A 1 2.58 -19.75 10.18
C MET A 1 2.18 -19.56 8.73
N GLN A 2 1.09 -18.86 8.48
CA GLN A 2 0.60 -18.52 7.14
C GLN A 2 1.40 -17.32 6.60
N ARG A 3 1.53 -17.24 5.27
CA ARG A 3 2.26 -16.16 4.61
C ARG A 3 1.42 -15.63 3.44
N PHE A 4 1.23 -14.32 3.40
CA PHE A 4 0.44 -13.64 2.39
C PHE A 4 1.32 -12.68 1.61
N VAL A 5 1.25 -12.77 0.28
CA VAL A 5 1.77 -11.72 -0.61
C VAL A 5 0.62 -10.76 -0.88
N THR A 6 0.83 -9.47 -0.64
CA THR A 6 -0.20 -8.44 -0.75
C THR A 6 0.34 -7.25 -1.53
N ALA A 7 -0.51 -6.65 -2.34
CA ALA A 7 -0.25 -5.36 -2.96
C ALA A 7 -1.53 -4.53 -2.90
N VAL A 8 -1.37 -3.22 -2.71
CA VAL A 8 -2.50 -2.29 -2.67
C VAL A 8 -2.25 -1.18 -3.68
N PHE A 9 -3.27 -0.88 -4.46
CA PHE A 9 -3.24 0.20 -5.44
C PHE A 9 -4.57 0.92 -5.42
N SER A 10 -4.54 2.24 -5.23
CA SER A 10 -5.73 3.10 -5.26
C SER A 10 -5.51 4.20 -6.28
N HIS A 11 -6.36 4.22 -7.30
CA HIS A 11 -6.33 5.22 -8.37
C HIS A 11 -7.75 5.57 -8.77
N GLU A 12 -8.11 6.84 -8.64
CA GLU A 12 -9.34 7.37 -9.20
C GLU A 12 -9.02 8.04 -10.54
N THR A 13 -9.62 7.57 -11.61
CA THR A 13 -9.36 8.04 -12.96
C THR A 13 -10.27 9.21 -13.34
N ASN A 14 -9.76 10.14 -14.15
CA ASN A 14 -10.58 11.13 -14.85
C ASN A 14 -10.51 10.86 -16.36
N THR A 15 -11.60 10.36 -16.94
CA THR A 15 -11.71 9.97 -18.37
C THR A 15 -11.38 11.11 -19.34
N PHE A 16 -11.58 12.36 -18.94
CA PHE A 16 -11.36 13.53 -19.79
C PHE A 16 -9.99 14.19 -19.58
N SER A 17 -9.20 13.71 -18.62
CA SER A 17 -7.85 14.24 -18.38
C SER A 17 -6.88 13.73 -19.45
N SER A 18 -6.21 14.66 -20.15
CA SER A 18 -5.09 14.34 -21.05
C SER A 18 -3.77 14.10 -20.30
N ILE A 19 -3.73 14.37 -18.99
CA ILE A 19 -2.53 14.21 -18.18
C ILE A 19 -2.42 12.76 -17.68
N PRO A 20 -1.36 12.02 -18.04
CA PRO A 20 -1.15 10.67 -17.53
C PRO A 20 -0.80 10.70 -16.04
N THR A 21 -1.19 9.64 -15.31
CA THR A 21 -0.74 9.40 -13.93
C THR A 21 0.41 8.37 -13.98
N PRO A 22 1.69 8.80 -14.01
CA PRO A 22 2.81 7.87 -14.07
C PRO A 22 2.98 7.11 -12.75
N LEU A 23 3.64 5.95 -12.78
CA LEU A 23 3.87 5.12 -11.59
C LEU A 23 4.53 5.90 -10.43
N LYS A 24 5.43 6.84 -10.75
CA LYS A 24 6.10 7.70 -9.78
C LYS A 24 5.15 8.58 -8.94
N SER A 25 3.92 8.80 -9.42
CA SER A 25 2.88 9.56 -8.69
C SER A 25 2.26 8.78 -7.52
N PHE A 26 2.49 7.46 -7.44
CA PHE A 26 1.90 6.58 -6.42
C PHE A 26 2.70 6.52 -5.11
N GLY A 27 3.38 7.61 -4.74
CA GLY A 27 4.09 7.73 -3.46
C GLY A 27 3.53 8.80 -2.52
N ARG A 28 2.41 9.45 -2.87
CA ARG A 28 1.83 10.59 -2.13
C ARG A 28 1.68 10.34 -0.63
N PHE A 29 1.25 9.14 -0.25
CA PHE A 29 0.99 8.79 1.15
C PHE A 29 2.18 8.12 1.86
N SER A 30 3.18 7.65 1.09
CA SER A 30 4.38 6.99 1.62
C SER A 30 5.62 7.90 1.60
N GLY A 31 5.53 9.11 1.02
CA GLY A 31 6.63 10.05 0.88
C GLY A 31 7.67 9.69 -0.20
N GLY A 32 7.39 8.68 -1.03
CA GLY A 32 8.30 8.16 -2.05
C GLY A 32 8.07 8.64 -3.48
N ASN A 33 8.96 8.26 -4.40
CA ASN A 33 8.82 8.47 -5.85
C ASN A 33 8.18 7.25 -6.53
N GLY A 34 6.99 6.86 -6.05
CA GLY A 34 6.28 5.65 -6.46
C GLY A 34 5.84 4.81 -5.27
N PRO A 35 5.28 3.61 -5.53
CA PRO A 35 4.85 2.70 -4.48
C PRO A 35 6.04 2.23 -3.63
N VAL A 36 5.77 1.96 -2.36
CA VAL A 36 6.71 1.32 -1.42
C VAL A 36 6.44 -0.18 -1.35
N SER A 37 7.47 -0.97 -1.08
CA SER A 37 7.41 -2.44 -1.00
C SER A 37 8.07 -2.95 0.29
N GLY A 38 7.81 -4.21 0.63
CA GLY A 38 8.38 -4.90 1.79
C GLY A 38 8.16 -4.16 3.10
N ASP A 39 9.20 -4.13 3.92
CA ASP A 39 9.19 -3.49 5.24
C ASP A 39 8.90 -1.98 5.17
N ALA A 40 9.21 -1.32 4.05
CA ALA A 40 8.90 0.08 3.86
C ALA A 40 7.39 0.32 3.70
N ALA A 41 6.65 -0.62 3.11
CA ALA A 41 5.20 -0.54 3.05
C ALA A 41 4.55 -0.75 4.43
N ILE A 42 5.03 -1.72 5.20
CA ILE A 42 4.58 -1.92 6.59
C ILE A 42 4.81 -0.64 7.40
N SER A 43 6.02 -0.09 7.33
CA SER A 43 6.39 1.12 8.06
C SER A 43 5.60 2.36 7.64
N ALA A 44 5.27 2.49 6.36
CA ALA A 44 4.50 3.62 5.83
C ALA A 44 3.02 3.59 6.22
N TYR A 45 2.44 2.40 6.39
CA TYR A 45 1.00 2.24 6.51
C TYR A 45 0.49 1.74 7.87
N ARG A 46 1.33 1.12 8.70
CA ARG A 46 0.93 0.68 10.04
C ARG A 46 0.39 1.85 10.87
N GLY A 47 -0.76 1.65 11.51
CA GLY A 47 -1.41 2.66 12.35
C GLY A 47 -2.00 3.87 11.59
N THR A 48 -2.02 3.83 10.25
CA THR A 48 -2.71 4.84 9.45
C THR A 48 -4.19 4.50 9.31
N ASN A 49 -5.05 5.48 9.00
CA ASN A 49 -6.46 5.23 8.70
C ASN A 49 -6.70 4.83 7.23
N MET A 50 -5.75 4.12 6.62
CA MET A 50 -5.81 3.64 5.24
C MET A 50 -6.27 2.16 5.22
N PRO A 51 -7.00 1.69 4.19
CA PRO A 51 -7.48 0.31 4.13
C PRO A 51 -6.39 -0.76 4.28
N VAL A 52 -5.18 -0.46 3.80
CA VAL A 52 -4.01 -1.34 3.91
C VAL A 52 -3.59 -1.61 5.37
N ALA A 53 -3.79 -0.67 6.28
CA ALA A 53 -3.45 -0.82 7.70
C ALA A 53 -4.28 -1.95 8.35
N ALA A 54 -5.55 -2.08 7.98
CA ALA A 54 -6.40 -3.15 8.51
C ALA A 54 -5.87 -4.56 8.16
N TYR A 55 -5.29 -4.74 6.97
CA TYR A 55 -4.68 -6.03 6.60
C TYR A 55 -3.40 -6.32 7.38
N ILE A 56 -2.64 -5.28 7.73
CA ILE A 56 -1.48 -5.41 8.62
C ILE A 56 -1.95 -5.88 10.00
N ASP A 57 -2.94 -5.21 10.58
CA ASP A 57 -3.49 -5.54 11.91
C ASP A 57 -4.03 -6.98 11.95
N LEU A 58 -4.78 -7.39 10.93
CA LEU A 58 -5.34 -8.76 10.84
C LEU A 58 -4.26 -9.83 10.69
N ALA A 59 -3.20 -9.56 9.92
CA ALA A 59 -2.08 -10.50 9.79
C ALA A 59 -1.33 -10.66 11.12
N GLU A 60 -1.11 -9.56 11.84
CA GLU A 60 -0.49 -9.55 13.17
C GLU A 60 -1.34 -10.31 14.20
N GLU A 61 -2.66 -10.07 14.24
CA GLU A 61 -3.59 -10.79 15.12
C GLU A 61 -3.60 -12.30 14.84
N ALA A 62 -3.53 -12.69 13.57
CA ALA A 62 -3.52 -14.09 13.15
C ALA A 62 -2.15 -14.79 13.33
N GLY A 63 -1.10 -14.06 13.72
CA GLY A 63 0.27 -14.59 13.72
C GLY A 63 0.75 -15.01 12.33
N ALA A 64 0.27 -14.32 11.29
CA ALA A 64 0.62 -14.53 9.90
C ALA A 64 1.66 -13.52 9.43
N GLU A 65 2.45 -13.91 8.44
CA GLU A 65 3.37 -13.01 7.78
C GLU A 65 2.69 -12.32 6.59
N LEU A 66 2.88 -11.00 6.48
CA LEU A 66 2.40 -10.19 5.37
C LEU A 66 3.59 -9.58 4.61
N ASN A 67 3.73 -9.91 3.34
CA ASN A 67 4.80 -9.43 2.46
C ASN A 67 4.20 -8.50 1.38
N PHE A 68 4.72 -7.27 1.32
CA PHE A 68 4.33 -6.23 0.37
C PHE A 68 5.32 -6.07 -0.78
#